data_AF-A0A1J8QTC3-F1
#
_entry.id   AF-A0A1J8QTC3-F1
#
_cell.length_a   1.000
_cell.length_b   1.000
_cell.length_c   1.000
_cell.angle_alpha   90.00
_cell.angle_beta   90.00
_cell.angle_gamma   90.00
#
_symmetry.space_group_name_H-M   'P 1'
#
loop_
_entity.id
_entity.type
_entity.pdbx_description
1 polymer ?
#
loop_
_entity_poly.entity_id
_entity_poly.type
_entity_poly.pdbx_seq_one_letter_code
_entity_poly.pdbx_strand_id
1 'polypeptide(L)'
;MQQNGSGTVNGKTDIENMIEKYSVGFEQSARDASASTVDKHTRGDHVVVVTGSTGGLGSYLLASLLQREDVSAVYAFNRPSRDAASSIQRRQKSSFEDRGLDATLLRSEKLVYVETDTSRDHLGLDRELYQEVCVISSLTG
;
A
#
# COMPACT_ATOMS: atom_id res chain seq x y z
N MET A 1 -40.95 -1.55 41.11
CA MET A 1 -41.01 -1.79 39.65
C MET A 1 -39.81 -1.10 39.02
N GLN A 2 -39.22 -1.76 38.03
CA GLN A 2 -37.80 -1.75 37.69
C GLN A 2 -37.28 -0.41 37.13
N GLN A 3 -36.02 -0.09 37.50
CA GLN A 3 -35.21 1.00 36.94
C GLN A 3 -34.71 0.60 35.55
N ASN A 4 -34.89 1.45 34.53
CA ASN A 4 -34.24 1.29 33.23
C ASN A 4 -33.03 2.24 33.15
N GLY A 5 -31.84 1.68 33.28
CA GLY A 5 -30.56 2.38 33.16
C GLY A 5 -30.26 2.72 31.70
N SER A 6 -30.11 4.02 31.43
CA SER A 6 -29.55 4.55 30.19
C SER A 6 -28.04 4.31 30.18
N GLY A 7 -27.61 3.16 29.67
CA GLY A 7 -26.20 2.88 29.41
C GLY A 7 -25.68 3.72 28.24
N THR A 8 -25.03 4.84 28.53
CA THR A 8 -24.25 5.59 27.54
C THR A 8 -23.15 4.68 26.99
N VAL A 9 -23.30 4.22 25.75
CA VAL A 9 -22.23 3.53 25.01
C VAL A 9 -21.07 4.52 24.88
N ASN A 10 -20.00 4.29 25.65
CA ASN A 10 -18.87 5.21 25.70
C ASN A 10 -17.91 4.90 24.55
N GLY A 11 -18.22 5.41 23.35
CA GLY A 11 -17.45 5.11 22.13
C GLY A 11 -15.95 5.39 22.22
N LYS A 12 -15.51 6.24 23.15
CA LYS A 12 -14.09 6.42 23.48
C LYS A 12 -13.48 5.14 24.05
N THR A 13 -14.13 4.54 25.04
CA THR A 13 -13.69 3.29 25.67
C THR A 13 -13.70 2.14 24.66
N ASP A 14 -14.67 2.11 23.75
CA ASP A 14 -14.70 1.08 22.70
C ASP A 14 -13.54 1.21 21.72
N ILE A 15 -13.18 2.44 21.31
CA ILE A 15 -12.00 2.70 20.47
C ILE A 15 -10.73 2.28 21.21
N GLU A 16 -10.57 2.66 22.48
CA GLU A 16 -9.41 2.30 23.30
C GLU A 16 -9.27 0.77 23.44
N ASN A 17 -10.38 0.07 23.71
CA ASN A 17 -10.41 -1.39 23.80
C ASN A 17 -10.05 -2.07 22.47
N MET A 18 -10.49 -1.51 21.33
CA MET A 18 -10.13 -2.03 20.01
C MET A 18 -8.64 -1.81 19.71
N ILE A 19 -8.09 -0.63 20.05
CA ILE A 19 -6.66 -0.36 19.90
C ILE A 19 -5.87 -1.35 20.74
N GLU A 20 -6.18 -1.52 22.02
CA GLU A 20 -5.47 -2.44 22.91
C GLU A 20 -5.52 -3.88 22.38
N LYS A 21 -6.72 -4.35 22.00
CA LYS A 21 -6.92 -5.71 21.49
C LYS A 21 -6.11 -6.01 20.22
N TYR A 22 -5.99 -5.05 19.30
CA TYR A 22 -5.38 -5.28 17.99
C TYR A 22 -3.96 -4.72 17.85
N SER A 23 -3.41 -4.03 18.86
CA SER A 23 -2.03 -3.51 18.84
C SER A 23 -1.00 -4.47 19.48
N VAL A 24 -1.44 -5.57 20.10
CA VAL A 24 -0.55 -6.54 20.73
C VAL A 24 0.42 -7.13 19.69
N GLY A 25 1.73 -6.97 19.92
CA GLY A 25 2.78 -7.50 19.05
C GLY A 25 3.10 -6.64 17.82
N PHE A 26 2.41 -5.51 17.62
CA PHE A 26 2.65 -4.61 16.48
C PHE A 26 4.06 -4.01 16.51
N GLU A 27 4.53 -3.56 17.68
CA GLU A 27 5.89 -3.00 17.83
C GLU A 27 7.00 -4.02 17.59
N GLN A 28 6.77 -5.30 17.95
CA GLN A 28 7.73 -6.38 17.71
C GLN A 28 7.90 -6.61 16.20
N SER A 29 6.78 -6.68 15.46
CA SER A 29 6.79 -6.87 14.00
C SER A 29 7.48 -5.70 13.27
N ALA A 30 7.29 -4.46 13.73
CA ALA A 30 7.96 -3.30 13.17
C ALA A 30 9.49 -3.32 13.42
N ARG A 31 9.91 -3.83 14.58
CA ARG A 31 11.33 -3.99 14.93
C ARG A 31 11.98 -5.12 14.13
N ASP A 32 11.31 -6.24 13.98
CA ASP A 32 11.83 -7.38 13.20
C ASP A 32 11.96 -7.02 11.72
N ALA A 33 11.00 -6.27 11.16
CA ALA A 33 11.11 -5.72 9.81
C ALA A 33 12.33 -4.79 9.64
N SER A 34 12.67 -4.04 10.69
CA SER A 34 13.84 -3.14 10.71
C SER A 34 15.17 -3.86 11.02
N ALA A 35 15.10 -5.06 11.61
CA ALA A 35 16.25 -5.89 11.96
C ALA A 35 16.70 -6.81 10.83
N SER A 36 15.88 -6.97 9.78
CA SER A 36 16.33 -7.45 8.47
C SER A 36 17.47 -6.55 8.02
N THR A 37 18.68 -7.07 8.04
CA THR A 37 19.89 -6.37 7.62
C THR A 37 19.62 -5.64 6.31
N VAL A 38 19.58 -4.31 6.37
CA VAL A 38 19.75 -3.48 5.18
C VAL A 38 21.19 -3.77 4.76
N ASP A 39 21.37 -4.80 3.92
CA ASP A 39 22.54 -4.85 3.06
C ASP A 39 22.66 -3.47 2.44
N LYS A 40 23.87 -2.93 2.39
CA LYS A 40 24.14 -1.64 1.73
C LYS A 40 23.88 -1.82 0.24
N HIS A 41 22.62 -1.91 -0.14
CA HIS A 41 22.16 -2.06 -1.50
C HIS A 41 22.44 -0.76 -2.21
N THR A 42 23.01 -0.91 -3.40
CA THR A 42 23.36 0.21 -4.24
C THR A 42 22.09 0.84 -4.81
N ARG A 43 22.21 2.09 -5.25
CA ARG A 43 21.09 2.85 -5.86
C ARG A 43 20.41 1.99 -6.95
N GLY A 44 19.11 1.73 -6.81
CA GLY A 44 18.28 1.10 -7.86
C GLY A 44 18.13 -0.42 -7.84
N ASP A 45 18.49 -1.11 -6.76
CA ASP A 45 18.46 -2.58 -6.73
C ASP A 45 17.08 -3.18 -6.39
N HIS A 46 16.12 -2.39 -5.89
CA HIS A 46 14.80 -2.89 -5.47
C HIS A 46 13.67 -2.56 -6.45
N VAL A 47 12.91 -3.59 -6.81
CA VAL A 47 11.63 -3.47 -7.51
C VAL A 47 10.51 -3.86 -6.56
N VAL A 48 9.50 -3.01 -6.43
CA VAL A 48 8.43 -3.19 -5.44
C VAL A 48 7.07 -3.23 -6.11
N VAL A 49 6.26 -4.25 -5.79
CA VAL A 49 4.85 -4.30 -6.16
C VAL A 49 4.00 -3.80 -5.00
N VAL A 50 3.11 -2.85 -5.25
CA VAL A 50 2.21 -2.28 -4.24
C VAL A 50 0.76 -2.46 -4.67
N THR A 51 -0.01 -3.18 -3.86
CA THR A 51 -1.47 -3.25 -4.02
C THR A 51 -2.17 -2.23 -3.14
N GLY A 52 -3.31 -1.70 -3.59
CA GLY A 52 -4.09 -0.76 -2.77
C GLY A 52 -3.44 0.61 -2.58
N SER A 53 -2.63 1.05 -3.55
CA SER A 53 -1.90 2.32 -3.50
C SER A 53 -2.80 3.55 -3.41
N THR A 54 -4.07 3.46 -3.83
CA THR A 54 -5.07 4.53 -3.66
C THR A 54 -5.75 4.52 -2.29
N GLY A 55 -5.41 3.57 -1.41
CA GLY A 55 -5.99 3.44 -0.08
C GLY A 55 -5.37 4.38 0.95
N GLY A 56 -5.90 4.37 2.17
CA GLY A 56 -5.42 5.15 3.30
C GLY A 56 -3.92 5.01 3.52
N LEU A 57 -3.48 3.82 3.94
CA LEU A 57 -2.08 3.50 4.18
C LEU A 57 -1.26 3.42 2.88
N GLY A 58 -1.83 2.81 1.84
CA GLY A 58 -1.13 2.57 0.57
C GLY A 58 -0.63 3.86 -0.11
N SER A 59 -1.32 4.99 0.09
CA SER A 59 -0.88 6.28 -0.47
C SER A 59 0.41 6.78 0.17
N TYR A 60 0.53 6.66 1.50
CA TYR A 60 1.75 7.02 2.24
C TYR A 60 2.90 6.07 1.90
N LEU A 61 2.61 4.76 1.81
CA LEU A 61 3.60 3.77 1.41
C LEU A 61 4.15 4.06 0.01
N LEU A 62 3.26 4.35 -0.96
CA LEU A 62 3.68 4.70 -2.31
C LEU A 62 4.55 5.97 -2.31
N ALA A 63 4.13 7.02 -1.60
CA ALA A 63 4.92 8.26 -1.50
C ALA A 63 6.33 8.02 -0.92
N SER A 64 6.43 7.17 0.10
CA SER A 64 7.72 6.80 0.71
C SER A 64 8.61 6.00 -0.26
N LEU A 65 8.04 5.02 -0.96
CA LEU A 65 8.78 4.21 -1.93
C LEU A 65 9.29 5.02 -3.13
N LEU A 66 8.54 6.03 -3.58
CA LEU A 66 8.96 6.87 -4.71
C LEU A 66 10.12 7.81 -4.37
N GLN A 67 10.32 8.12 -3.09
CA GLN A 67 11.45 8.94 -2.61
C GLN A 67 12.70 8.12 -2.33
N ARG A 68 12.57 6.80 -2.22
CA ARG A 68 13.68 5.89 -1.94
C ARG A 68 14.61 5.76 -3.15
N GLU A 69 15.91 5.95 -2.94
CA GLU A 69 16.92 5.87 -4.01
C GLU A 69 17.30 4.43 -4.35
N ASP A 70 17.18 3.52 -3.38
CA ASP A 70 17.42 2.08 -3.52
C ASP A 70 16.30 1.37 -4.29
N VAL A 71 15.16 2.02 -4.49
CA VAL A 71 14.04 1.52 -5.31
C VAL A 71 14.21 2.01 -6.75
N SER A 72 14.25 1.09 -7.72
CA SER A 72 14.29 1.39 -9.16
C SER A 72 12.91 1.45 -9.79
N ALA A 73 11.97 0.61 -9.36
CA ALA A 73 10.61 0.59 -9.91
C ALA A 73 9.56 0.27 -8.84
N VAL A 74 8.39 0.89 -8.97
CA VAL A 74 7.21 0.65 -8.14
C VAL A 74 6.03 0.34 -9.06
N TYR A 75 5.60 -0.91 -9.05
CA TYR A 75 4.42 -1.38 -9.79
C TYR A 75 3.18 -1.23 -8.91
N ALA A 76 2.38 -0.20 -9.17
CA ALA A 76 1.15 0.09 -8.46
C ALA A 76 -0.02 -0.71 -9.06
N PHE A 77 -0.33 -1.82 -8.41
CA PHE A 77 -1.37 -2.77 -8.78
C PHE A 77 -2.73 -2.28 -8.31
N ASN A 78 -3.58 -1.94 -9.28
CA ASN A 78 -4.83 -1.27 -9.05
C ASN A 78 -6.00 -1.96 -9.76
N ARG A 79 -7.14 -2.01 -9.08
CA ARG A 79 -8.36 -2.54 -9.68
C ARG A 79 -8.84 -1.59 -10.79
N PRO A 80 -9.23 -2.13 -11.96
CA PRO A 80 -9.78 -1.32 -13.02
C PRO A 80 -11.04 -0.60 -12.54
N SER A 81 -11.16 0.68 -12.91
CA SER A 81 -12.35 1.45 -12.62
C SER A 81 -13.50 1.00 -13.53
N ARG A 82 -14.71 0.86 -12.97
CA ARG A 82 -15.93 0.67 -13.76
C ARG A 82 -16.42 1.96 -14.40
N ASP A 83 -15.92 3.10 -13.92
CA ASP A 83 -16.23 4.41 -14.45
C ASP A 83 -15.11 4.87 -15.38
N ALA A 84 -15.44 5.02 -16.66
CA ALA A 84 -14.53 5.51 -17.70
C ALA A 84 -14.03 6.94 -17.42
N ALA A 85 -14.75 7.72 -16.61
CA ALA A 85 -14.32 9.04 -16.17
C ALA A 85 -13.33 8.99 -14.98
N SER A 86 -13.03 7.83 -14.40
CA SER A 86 -12.18 7.72 -13.21
C SER A 86 -10.93 6.89 -13.51
N SER A 87 -9.94 7.51 -14.17
CA SER A 87 -8.66 6.84 -14.44
C SER A 87 -7.89 6.58 -13.14
N ILE A 88 -7.03 5.56 -13.16
CA ILE A 88 -6.23 5.22 -11.98
C ILE A 88 -5.33 6.38 -11.53
N GLN A 89 -4.75 7.11 -12.48
CA GLN A 89 -3.91 8.27 -12.19
C GLN A 89 -4.72 9.37 -11.50
N ARG A 90 -5.97 9.60 -11.91
CA ARG A 90 -6.85 10.58 -11.27
C ARG A 90 -7.20 10.18 -9.84
N ARG A 91 -7.54 8.91 -9.62
CA ARG A 91 -7.82 8.39 -8.28
C ARG A 91 -6.60 8.45 -7.36
N GLN A 92 -5.42 8.11 -7.88
CA GLN A 92 -4.17 8.19 -7.12
C GLN A 92 -3.81 9.63 -6.77
N LYS A 93 -3.97 10.56 -7.73
CA LYS A 93 -3.75 11.99 -7.51
C LYS A 93 -4.69 12.56 -6.46
N SER A 94 -6.00 12.32 -6.58
CA SER A 94 -6.98 12.72 -5.56
C SER A 94 -6.59 12.16 -4.19
N SER A 95 -6.22 10.88 -4.12
CA SER A 95 -5.81 10.25 -2.87
C SER A 95 -4.60 10.93 -2.22
N PHE A 96 -3.63 11.39 -3.02
CA PHE A 96 -2.47 12.15 -2.55
C PHE A 96 -2.87 13.54 -2.07
N GLU A 97 -3.64 14.28 -2.87
CA GLU A 97 -4.10 15.64 -2.54
C GLU A 97 -4.95 15.64 -1.25
N ASP A 98 -5.92 14.74 -1.15
CA ASP A 98 -6.80 14.59 0.02
C ASP A 98 -6.03 14.28 1.32
N ARG A 99 -4.80 13.75 1.21
CA ARG A 99 -3.93 13.35 2.32
C ARG A 99 -2.76 14.29 2.56
N GLY A 100 -2.66 15.38 1.79
CA GLY A 100 -1.54 16.33 1.87
C GLY A 100 -0.21 15.76 1.41
N LEU A 101 -0.22 14.74 0.55
CA LEU A 101 0.98 14.15 -0.05
C LEU A 101 1.39 14.91 -1.31
N ASP A 102 2.70 14.94 -1.59
CA ASP A 102 3.25 15.58 -2.78
C ASP A 102 2.87 14.80 -4.05
N ALA A 103 1.89 15.34 -4.79
CA ALA A 103 1.41 14.76 -6.04
C ALA A 103 2.46 14.80 -7.17
N THR A 104 3.55 15.57 -7.04
CA THR A 104 4.63 15.58 -8.06
C THR A 104 5.37 14.25 -8.11
N LEU A 105 5.39 13.50 -7.00
CA LEU A 105 5.97 12.15 -6.92
C LEU A 105 5.30 11.18 -7.91
N LEU A 106 4.02 11.40 -8.23
CA LEU A 106 3.28 10.57 -9.20
C LEU A 106 3.77 10.71 -10.64
N ARG A 107 4.67 11.67 -10.91
CA ARG A 107 5.34 11.85 -12.21
C ARG A 107 6.70 11.16 -12.27
N SER A 108 7.10 10.43 -11.22
CA SER A 108 8.35 9.68 -11.17
C SER A 108 8.39 8.61 -12.25
N GLU A 109 9.52 8.51 -12.95
CA GLU A 109 9.77 7.46 -13.95
C GLU A 109 9.78 6.06 -13.33
N LYS A 110 9.96 5.97 -11.99
CA LYS A 110 9.90 4.72 -11.24
C LYS A 110 8.48 4.16 -11.12
N LEU A 111 7.45 4.97 -11.32
CA LEU A 111 6.06 4.58 -11.07
C LEU A 111 5.42 3.95 -12.30
N VAL A 112 5.04 2.69 -12.18
CA VAL A 112 4.30 1.95 -13.22
C VAL A 112 2.91 1.63 -12.71
N TYR A 113 1.88 2.15 -13.38
CA TYR A 113 0.49 1.78 -13.08
C TYR A 113 0.12 0.49 -13.79
N VAL A 114 -0.39 -0.48 -13.02
CA VAL A 114 -0.83 -1.76 -13.55
C VAL A 114 -2.29 -1.96 -13.17
N GLU A 115 -3.14 -2.13 -14.18
CA GLU A 115 -4.52 -2.56 -13.97
C GLU A 115 -4.58 -4.08 -13.82
N THR A 116 -5.10 -4.54 -12.70
CA THR A 116 -5.10 -5.95 -12.30
C THR A 116 -6.39 -6.29 -11.58
N ASP A 117 -6.88 -7.50 -11.82
CA ASP A 117 -7.91 -8.12 -11.01
C ASP A 117 -7.30 -9.27 -10.22
N THR A 118 -6.88 -8.96 -8.98
CA THR A 118 -6.24 -9.93 -8.09
C THR A 118 -7.14 -11.11 -7.69
N SER A 119 -8.43 -11.08 -8.05
CA SER A 119 -9.34 -12.23 -7.87
C SER A 119 -9.26 -13.27 -8.99
N ARG A 120 -8.53 -12.98 -10.07
CA ARG A 120 -8.32 -13.88 -11.21
C ARG A 120 -6.97 -14.56 -11.15
N ASP A 121 -6.85 -15.68 -11.86
CA ASP A 121 -5.56 -16.34 -12.07
C ASP A 121 -4.53 -15.37 -12.63
N HIS A 122 -3.26 -15.56 -12.23
CA HIS A 122 -2.16 -14.67 -12.60
C HIS A 122 -2.40 -13.19 -12.27
N LEU A 123 -3.20 -12.93 -11.23
CA LEU A 123 -3.61 -11.58 -10.81
C LEU A 123 -4.36 -10.82 -11.92
N GLY A 124 -4.91 -11.51 -12.92
CA GLY A 124 -5.54 -10.87 -14.08
C GLY A 124 -4.57 -10.04 -14.93
N LEU A 125 -3.27 -10.30 -14.83
CA LEU A 125 -2.24 -9.70 -15.68
C LEU A 125 -2.10 -10.48 -16.99
N ASP A 126 -1.56 -9.82 -18.01
CA ASP A 126 -1.08 -10.51 -19.19
C ASP A 126 0.11 -11.41 -18.84
N ARG A 127 0.31 -12.47 -19.62
CA ARG A 127 1.32 -13.50 -19.32
C ARG A 127 2.72 -12.91 -19.25
N GLU A 128 3.06 -12.00 -20.16
CA GLU A 128 4.36 -11.34 -20.25
C GLU A 128 4.63 -10.51 -19.00
N LEU A 129 3.65 -9.70 -18.57
CA LEU A 129 3.79 -8.85 -17.37
C LEU A 129 3.80 -9.68 -16.08
N TYR A 130 3.00 -10.76 -16.02
CA TYR A 130 3.06 -11.70 -14.91
C TYR A 130 4.43 -12.38 -14.82
N GLN A 131 4.99 -12.81 -15.94
CA GLN A 131 6.32 -13.41 -15.99
C GLN A 131 7.41 -12.42 -15.60
N GLU A 132 7.37 -11.18 -16.08
CA GLU A 132 8.30 -10.13 -15.69
C GLU A 132 8.33 -9.96 -14.16
N VAL A 133 7.17 -9.78 -13.54
CA VAL A 133 7.05 -9.60 -12.09
C VAL A 133 7.49 -10.85 -11.32
N CYS A 134 7.15 -12.05 -11.79
CA CYS A 134 7.58 -13.30 -11.16
C CYS A 134 9.10 -13.55 -11.29
N VAL A 135 9.71 -13.20 -12.42
CA VAL A 135 11.15 -13.39 -12.66
C VAL A 135 11.97 -12.44 -11.80
N ILE A 136 11.53 -11.19 -11.66
CA ILE A 136 12.15 -10.21 -10.75
C ILE A 136 12.22 -10.76 -9.32
N SER A 137 11.16 -11.44 -8.86
CA SER A 137 11.14 -12.08 -7.54
C SER A 137 12.12 -13.25 -7.37
N SER A 138 12.60 -13.85 -8.47
CA SER A 138 13.48 -15.04 -8.44
C SER A 138 14.98 -14.71 -8.55
N LEU A 139 15.34 -13.46 -8.84
CA LEU A 139 16.72 -13.01 -9.04
C LEU A 139 17.34 -12.34 -7.80
N THR A 140 16.57 -12.10 -6.74
CA THR A 140 17.02 -11.41 -5.51
C THR A 140 17.37 -12.39 -4.36
N GLY A 141 17.95 -13.55 -4.68
CA GLY A 141 18.34 -14.59 -3.70
C GLY A 141 19.82 -14.63 -3.41
#